data_AF-A0A1N7IM52-F1
#
_entry.id   AF-A0A1N7IM52-F1
#
_cell.length_a   1.000
_cell.length_b   1.000
_cell.length_c   1.000
_cell.angle_alpha   90.00
_cell.angle_beta   90.00
_cell.angle_gamma   90.00
#
_symmetry.space_group_name_H-M   'P 1'
#
loop_
_entity.id
_entity.type
_entity.pdbx_description
1 polymer ?
#
loop_
_entity_poly.entity_id
_entity_poly.type
_entity_poly.pdbx_seq_one_letter_code
_entity_poly.pdbx_strand_id
1 'polypeptide(L)' 'MKKTAEKKAENPALFKTYKLGKKMIRYIVLICILYFAYEGFMAWN' A
#
# COMPACT_ATOMS: atom_id res chain seq x y z
N MET A 1 27.15 -3.25 -31.81
CA MET A 1 27.01 -4.18 -30.66
C MET A 1 25.79 -3.75 -29.85
N LYS A 2 24.60 -4.28 -30.17
CA LYS A 2 23.87 -5.28 -29.36
C LYS A 2 23.87 -5.00 -27.84
N LYS A 3 22.67 -4.66 -27.34
CA LYS A 3 22.17 -4.80 -25.96
C LYS A 3 22.29 -3.60 -25.00
N THR A 4 21.77 -2.44 -25.38
CA THR A 4 21.24 -1.44 -24.42
C THR A 4 19.85 -1.84 -23.89
N ALA A 5 19.63 -3.15 -23.80
CA ALA A 5 18.47 -3.79 -23.20
C ALA A 5 19.01 -4.70 -22.10
N GLU A 6 19.84 -4.13 -21.21
CA GLU A 6 19.80 -4.51 -19.80
C GLU A 6 18.39 -4.23 -19.35
N LYS A 7 17.52 -5.19 -19.69
CA LYS A 7 16.20 -5.38 -19.14
C LYS A 7 16.41 -5.20 -17.65
N LYS A 8 15.97 -4.07 -17.11
CA LYS A 8 15.59 -4.01 -15.71
C LYS A 8 14.71 -5.22 -15.53
N ALA A 9 15.27 -6.26 -14.94
CA ALA A 9 14.51 -7.38 -14.42
C ALA A 9 13.71 -6.72 -13.31
N GLU A 10 12.60 -6.07 -13.68
CA GLU A 10 11.59 -5.60 -12.77
C GLU A 10 11.13 -6.86 -12.08
N ASN A 11 11.76 -7.09 -10.92
CA ASN A 11 11.65 -8.34 -10.22
C ASN A 11 10.16 -8.55 -10.00
N PRO A 12 9.51 -9.56 -10.59
CA PRO A 12 8.05 -9.67 -10.61
C PRO A 12 7.49 -9.74 -9.18
N ALA A 13 8.33 -10.14 -8.22
CA ALA A 13 8.07 -10.01 -6.79
C ALA A 13 7.84 -8.55 -6.33
N LEU A 14 8.67 -7.59 -6.74
CA LEU A 14 8.53 -6.16 -6.41
C LEU A 14 7.25 -5.55 -6.98
N PHE A 15 6.86 -5.92 -8.20
CA PHE A 15 5.58 -5.48 -8.78
C PHE A 15 4.38 -6.09 -8.05
N LYS A 16 4.46 -7.37 -7.65
CA LYS A 16 3.42 -8.03 -6.86
C LYS A 16 3.30 -7.44 -5.46
N THR A 17 4.41 -7.19 -4.76
CA THR A 17 4.41 -6.59 -3.43
C THR A 17 3.93 -5.14 -3.48
N TYR A 18 4.31 -4.37 -4.50
CA TYR A 18 3.79 -3.01 -4.70
C TYR A 18 2.28 -3.01 -4.93
N LYS A 19 1.76 -3.92 -5.75
CA LYS A 19 0.32 -4.05 -6.00
C LYS A 19 -0.45 -4.45 -4.73
N LEU A 20 0.08 -5.39 -3.95
CA LEU A 20 -0.48 -5.81 -2.67
C LEU A 20 -0.40 -4.68 -1.63
N GLY A 21 0.73 -4.01 -1.52
CA GLY A 21 0.94 -2.88 -0.62
C GLY A 21 -0.04 -1.74 -0.90
N LYS A 22 -0.22 -1.38 -2.18
CA LYS A 22 -1.21 -0.37 -2.58
C LYS A 22 -2.65 -0.74 -2.21
N LYS A 23 -2.97 -2.05 -2.25
CA LYS A 23 -4.26 -2.57 -1.79
C LYS A 23 -4.38 -2.49 -0.26
N MET A 24 -3.34 -2.89 0.48
CA MET A 24 -3.31 -2.82 1.95
C MET A 24 -3.42 -1.39 2.47
N ILE A 25 -2.75 -0.41 1.84
CA ILE A 25 -2.81 1.01 2.24
C ILE A 25 -4.26 1.52 2.25
N ARG A 26 -5.09 1.12 1.27
CA ARG A 26 -6.51 1.53 1.24
C ARG A 26 -7.29 1.01 2.45
N TYR A 27 -7.06 -0.24 2.84
CA TYR A 27 -7.71 -0.82 4.02
C TYR A 27 -7.17 -0.22 5.32
N ILE A 28 -5.85 0.02 5.41
CA ILE A 28 -5.23 0.66 6.56
C ILE A 28 -5.81 2.06 6.78
N VAL A 29 -5.96 2.87 5.72
CA VAL A 29 -6.56 4.21 5.83
C VAL A 29 -8.00 4.14 6.35
N LEU A 30 -8.81 3.20 5.85
CA LEU A 30 -10.19 3.01 6.34
C LEU A 30 -10.21 2.60 7.82
N ILE A 31 -9.33 1.69 8.24
CA ILE A 31 -9.21 1.27 9.64
C ILE A 31 -8.77 2.45 10.52
N CYS A 32 -7.80 3.25 10.08
CA CYS A 32 -7.37 4.45 10.81
C CYS A 32 -8.51 5.48 10.97
N ILE A 33 -9.30 5.71 9.92
CA ILE A 33 -10.45 6.62 10.00
C ILE A 33 -11.49 6.08 10.98
N LEU A 34 -11.82 4.79 10.92
CA LEU A 34 -12.76 4.16 11.85
C LEU A 34 -12.27 4.22 13.30
N TYR A 35 -10.97 3.96 13.52
CA TYR A 35 -10.34 4.06 14.84
C TYR A 35 -10.41 5.48 15.38
N PHE A 36 -10.06 6.48 14.56
CA PHE A 36 -10.12 7.88 14.96
C PHE A 36 -11.56 8.34 15.23
N ALA A 37 -12.52 7.89 14.43
CA ALA A 37 -13.93 8.16 14.67
C ALA A 37 -14.43 7.51 15.97
N TYR A 38 -14.01 6.28 16.27
CA TYR A 38 -14.36 5.59 17.51
C TYR A 38 -13.77 6.28 18.74
N GLU A 39 -12.48 6.60 18.73
CA GLU A 39 -11.81 7.34 19.79
C GLU A 39 -12.42 8.73 19.99
N GLY A 40 -12.68 9.46 18.89
CA GLY A 40 -13.31 10.78 18.94
C GLY A 40 -14.76 10.74 19.42
N PHE A 41 -15.51 9.68 19.11
CA PHE A 41 -16.87 9.48 19.59
C PHE A 41 -16.90 9.07 21.06
N MET A 42 -15.97 8.19 21.50
CA MET A 42 -15.78 7.84 22.91
C MET A 42 -15.35 9.06 23.74
N ALA A 43 -14.49 9.93 23.20
CA ALA A 43 -14.05 11.15 23.88
C ALA A 43 -15.15 12.22 24.00
N TRP A 44 -16.25 12.09 23.24
CA TRP A 44 -17.40 12.99 23.34
C TRP A 44 -18.38 12.56 24.45
N ASN A 45 -18.33 11.30 24.90
CA ASN A 45 -19.19 10.77 25.97
C ASN A 45 -18.51 10.86 27.34
#